data_AF-A0A2G5CNH1-F1
#
_entry.id   AF-A0A2G5CNH1-F1
#
_cell.length_a   1.000
_cell.length_b   1.000
_cell.length_c   1.000
_cell.angle_alpha   90.00
_cell.angle_beta   90.00
_cell.angle_gamma   90.00
#
_symmetry.space_group_name_H-M   'P 1'
#
loop_
_entity.id
_entity.type
_entity.pdbx_description
1 polymer ?
#
loop_
_entity_poly.entity_id
_entity_poly.type
_entity_poly.pdbx_seq_one_letter_code
_entity_poly.pdbx_strand_id
1 'polypeptide(L)'
;MASKTEIDQQKLFLMRSFVQKQDPTSKAVDDVVLKRFLRYRKLDVEKASDSFLKYLKWRQSFVPNGFISESEIPNELSQKKVFMQGFDKKGFPLAVVFNGRHVPVKSKDSLDELKRFLVYSLDKICARCVL
;
A
#
# COMPACT_ATOMS: atom_id res chain seq x y z
N MET A 1 34.40 -8.42 -0.85
CA MET A 1 33.29 -7.50 -1.20
C MET A 1 32.02 -8.10 -0.64
N ALA A 2 31.19 -7.32 0.05
CA ALA A 2 29.92 -7.84 0.56
C ALA A 2 29.02 -8.28 -0.60
N SER A 3 28.29 -9.38 -0.44
CA SER A 3 27.33 -9.84 -1.44
C SER A 3 26.16 -8.85 -1.55
N LYS A 4 25.48 -8.82 -2.70
CA LYS A 4 24.30 -7.95 -2.90
C LYS A 4 23.24 -8.16 -1.81
N THR A 5 23.07 -9.39 -1.35
CA THR A 5 22.13 -9.75 -0.28
C THR A 5 22.55 -9.18 1.07
N GLU A 6 23.85 -9.19 1.40
CA GLU A 6 24.38 -8.58 2.62
C GLU A 6 24.18 -7.07 2.63
N ILE A 7 24.40 -6.40 1.50
CA ILE A 7 24.16 -4.96 1.36
C ILE A 7 22.67 -4.66 1.58
N ASP A 8 21.76 -5.42 0.95
CA ASP A 8 20.33 -5.25 1.11
C ASP A 8 19.88 -5.45 2.57
N GLN A 9 20.42 -6.45 3.26
CA GLN A 9 20.15 -6.71 4.69
C GLN A 9 20.67 -5.60 5.59
N GLN A 10 21.90 -5.12 5.34
CA GLN A 10 22.48 -4.01 6.10
C GLN A 10 21.64 -2.74 5.93
N LYS A 11 21.23 -2.41 4.71
CA LYS A 11 20.40 -1.23 4.41
C LYS A 11 19.02 -1.33 5.07
N LEU A 12 18.44 -2.53 5.10
CA LEU A 12 17.19 -2.81 5.81
C LEU A 12 17.34 -2.57 7.32
N PHE A 13 18.40 -3.10 7.94
CA PHE A 13 18.65 -2.90 9.36
C PHE A 13 18.81 -1.42 9.72
N LEU A 14 19.57 -0.67 8.91
CA LEU A 14 19.75 0.78 9.09
C LEU A 14 18.43 1.53 8.95
N MET A 15 17.64 1.23 7.92
CA MET A 15 16.32 1.83 7.73
C MET A 15 15.40 1.51 8.91
N ARG A 16 15.32 0.25 9.34
CA ARG A 16 14.47 -0.18 10.47
C ARG A 16 14.84 0.56 11.76
N SER A 17 16.13 0.67 12.06
CA SER A 17 16.61 1.42 13.23
C SER A 17 16.24 2.91 13.15
N PHE A 18 16.40 3.51 11.97
CA PHE A 18 16.11 4.94 11.76
C PHE A 18 14.61 5.24 11.91
N VAL A 19 13.74 4.48 11.23
CA VAL A 19 12.30 4.74 11.26
C VAL A 19 11.69 4.46 12.63
N GLN A 20 12.17 3.46 13.37
CA GLN A 20 11.71 3.17 14.73
C GLN A 20 12.09 4.26 15.74
N LYS A 21 13.25 4.90 15.55
CA LYS A 21 13.68 6.04 16.37
C LYS A 21 12.76 7.25 16.16
N GLN A 22 12.29 7.48 14.93
CA GLN A 22 11.41 8.61 14.62
C GLN A 22 9.95 8.34 14.96
N ASP A 23 9.46 7.13 14.67
CA ASP A 23 8.09 6.70 14.94
C ASP A 23 8.08 5.25 15.47
N PRO A 24 7.89 5.05 16.78
CA PRO A 24 7.86 3.72 17.39
C PRO A 24 6.77 2.78 16.84
N THR A 25 5.69 3.32 16.27
CA THR A 25 4.60 2.52 15.68
C THR A 25 5.05 1.73 14.46
N SER A 26 6.15 2.16 13.81
CA SER A 26 6.76 1.46 12.68
C SER A 26 7.25 0.04 13.02
N LYS A 27 7.40 -0.30 14.30
CA LYS A 27 7.74 -1.67 14.75
C LYS A 27 6.75 -2.73 14.26
N ALA A 28 5.49 -2.37 14.09
CA ALA A 28 4.44 -3.28 13.63
C ALA A 28 4.52 -3.60 12.12
N VAL A 29 5.38 -2.91 11.37
CA VAL A 29 5.50 -3.07 9.92
C VAL A 29 6.54 -4.14 9.56
N ASP A 30 6.18 -5.01 8.62
CA ASP A 30 7.05 -6.07 8.10
C ASP A 30 8.23 -5.51 7.28
N ASP A 31 9.36 -6.21 7.32
CA ASP A 31 10.53 -5.96 6.48
C ASP A 31 10.22 -5.95 4.99
N VAL A 32 9.26 -6.74 4.52
CA VAL A 32 8.83 -6.74 3.12
C VAL A 32 8.36 -5.36 2.67
N VAL A 33 7.65 -4.63 3.54
CA VAL A 33 7.21 -3.26 3.25
C VAL A 33 8.41 -2.31 3.20
N LEU A 34 9.30 -2.35 4.19
CA LEU A 34 10.51 -1.51 4.22
C LEU A 34 11.39 -1.75 2.98
N LYS A 35 11.56 -3.01 2.57
CA LYS A 35 12.28 -3.39 1.34
C LYS A 35 11.67 -2.77 0.09
N ARG A 36 10.34 -2.59 0.01
CA ARG A 36 9.70 -1.90 -1.13
C ARG A 36 10.14 -0.44 -1.22
N PHE A 37 10.20 0.27 -0.09
CA PHE A 37 10.66 1.67 -0.06
C PHE A 37 12.16 1.77 -0.39
N LEU A 38 12.98 0.86 0.12
CA LEU A 38 14.40 0.78 -0.25
C LEU A 38 14.57 0.57 -1.75
N ARG A 39 13.86 -0.39 -2.36
CA ARG A 39 13.89 -0.60 -3.81
C ARG A 39 13.44 0.64 -4.58
N TYR A 40 12.34 1.26 -4.17
CA TYR A 40 11.81 2.49 -4.78
C TYR A 40 12.82 3.66 -4.73
N ARG A 41 13.58 3.76 -3.64
CA ARG A 41 14.60 4.80 -3.44
C ARG A 41 16.03 4.35 -3.77
N LYS A 42 16.19 3.31 -4.59
CA LYS A 42 17.51 2.82 -5.05
C LYS A 42 18.49 2.54 -3.88
N LEU A 43 17.97 1.96 -2.79
CA LEU A 43 18.70 1.62 -1.56
C LEU A 43 19.28 2.81 -0.79
N ASP A 44 18.81 4.03 -1.07
CA ASP A 44 19.09 5.23 -0.27
C ASP A 44 18.25 5.17 1.02
N VAL A 45 18.92 4.95 2.16
CA VAL A 45 18.28 4.69 3.45
C VAL A 45 17.48 5.90 3.94
N GLU A 46 18.04 7.10 3.80
CA GLU A 46 17.42 8.34 4.28
C GLU A 46 16.15 8.64 3.48
N LYS A 47 16.25 8.65 2.14
CA LYS A 47 15.09 8.89 1.28
C LYS A 47 14.02 7.81 1.41
N ALA A 48 14.43 6.55 1.59
CA ALA A 48 13.50 5.44 1.84
C ALA A 48 12.75 5.65 3.15
N SER A 49 13.47 6.00 4.22
CA SER A 49 12.91 6.26 5.54
C SER A 49 11.91 7.41 5.51
N ASP A 50 12.27 8.54 4.91
CA ASP A 50 11.38 9.70 4.78
C ASP A 50 10.09 9.37 4.02
N SER A 51 10.22 8.56 2.97
CA SER A 51 9.07 8.14 2.17
C SER A 51 8.16 7.18 2.95
N PHE A 52 8.78 6.26 3.69
CA PHE A 52 8.06 5.32 4.55
C PHE A 52 7.33 6.03 5.69
N LEU A 53 7.95 6.98 6.37
CA LEU A 53 7.33 7.73 7.47
C LEU A 53 6.15 8.59 6.98
N LYS A 54 6.27 9.22 5.81
CA LYS A 54 5.15 9.92 5.16
C LYS A 54 4.00 8.96 4.84
N TYR A 55 4.31 7.77 4.32
CA TYR A 55 3.33 6.73 4.07
C TYR A 55 2.66 6.24 5.37
N LEU A 56 3.45 5.97 6.42
CA LEU A 56 2.96 5.47 7.70
C LEU A 56 1.98 6.46 8.33
N LYS A 57 2.36 7.75 8.35
CA LYS A 57 1.50 8.84 8.81
C LYS A 57 0.20 8.93 8.01
N TRP A 58 0.28 8.84 6.68
CA TRP A 58 -0.91 8.81 5.82
C TRP A 58 -1.78 7.59 6.10
N ARG A 59 -1.19 6.40 6.29
CA ARG A 59 -1.94 5.17 6.53
C ARG A 59 -2.70 5.25 7.85
N GLN A 60 -2.06 5.78 8.90
CA GLN A 60 -2.69 5.99 10.21
C GLN A 60 -3.81 7.02 10.17
N SER A 61 -3.66 8.10 9.39
CA SER A 61 -4.69 9.14 9.31
C SER A 61 -5.85 8.77 8.37
N PHE A 62 -5.57 8.08 7.27
CA PHE A 62 -6.55 7.77 6.23
C PHE A 62 -7.26 6.42 6.47
N VAL A 63 -6.59 5.47 7.12
CA VAL A 63 -7.12 4.13 7.43
C VAL A 63 -6.89 3.80 8.92
N PRO A 64 -7.52 4.55 9.84
CA PRO A 64 -7.22 4.47 11.27
C PRO A 64 -7.50 3.10 11.88
N ASN A 65 -8.48 2.36 11.35
CA ASN A 65 -8.84 1.02 11.79
C ASN A 65 -7.99 -0.08 11.12
N GLY A 66 -7.01 0.29 10.29
CA GLY A 66 -6.16 -0.64 9.53
C GLY A 66 -6.80 -1.18 8.24
N PHE A 67 -8.13 -1.12 8.11
CA PHE A 67 -8.88 -1.47 6.92
C PHE A 67 -10.00 -0.46 6.62
N ILE A 68 -10.50 -0.48 5.38
CA ILE A 68 -11.73 0.21 4.96
C ILE A 68 -12.85 -0.83 4.89
N SER A 69 -13.97 -0.59 5.56
CA SER A 69 -15.15 -1.45 5.53
C SER A 69 -15.97 -1.20 4.26
N GLU A 70 -16.66 -2.22 3.77
CA GLU A 70 -17.57 -2.10 2.62
C GLU A 70 -18.73 -1.13 2.88
N SER A 71 -19.13 -0.98 4.15
CA SER A 71 -20.14 0.00 4.58
C SER A 71 -19.69 1.45 4.38
N GLU A 72 -18.39 1.71 4.22
CA GLU A 72 -17.85 3.05 3.97
C GLU A 72 -17.80 3.42 2.49
N ILE A 73 -18.05 2.45 1.60
CA ILE A 73 -17.94 2.54 0.14
C ILE A 73 -19.10 1.90 -0.65
N PRO A 74 -20.37 1.96 -0.18
CA PRO A 74 -21.47 1.22 -0.78
C PRO A 74 -21.79 1.69 -2.22
N ASN A 75 -21.67 2.98 -2.50
CA ASN A 75 -22.00 3.54 -3.82
C ASN A 75 -20.93 3.11 -4.83
N GLU A 76 -19.66 3.16 -4.44
CA GLU A 76 -18.56 2.72 -5.30
C GLU A 76 -18.57 1.20 -5.57
N LEU A 77 -18.92 0.38 -4.57
CA LEU A 77 -19.11 -1.06 -4.75
C LEU A 77 -20.27 -1.39 -5.68
N SER A 78 -21.39 -0.66 -5.57
CA SER A 78 -22.59 -0.88 -6.39
C SER A 78 -22.33 -0.71 -7.88
N GLN A 79 -21.33 0.09 -8.27
CA GLN A 79 -20.94 0.32 -9.66
C GLN A 79 -20.34 -0.93 -10.32
N LYS A 80 -19.89 -1.92 -9.54
CA LYS A 80 -19.32 -3.19 -10.03
C LYS A 80 -18.30 -2.96 -11.15
N LYS A 81 -17.37 -2.04 -10.90
CA LYS A 81 -16.37 -1.58 -11.86
C LYS A 81 -14.98 -2.17 -11.68
N VAL A 82 -14.71 -2.87 -10.57
CA VAL A 82 -13.43 -3.56 -10.31
C VAL A 82 -13.70 -5.02 -9.95
N PHE A 83 -12.99 -5.95 -10.58
CA PHE A 83 -13.09 -7.39 -10.33
C PHE A 83 -11.70 -7.99 -10.10
N MET A 84 -11.58 -8.88 -9.10
CA MET A 84 -10.28 -9.44 -8.66
C MET A 84 -10.35 -10.97 -8.52
N GLN A 85 -10.73 -11.67 -9.59
CA GLN A 85 -11.03 -13.11 -9.52
C GLN A 85 -9.88 -14.03 -9.95
N GLY A 86 -8.86 -13.49 -10.63
CA GLY A 86 -7.84 -14.31 -11.29
C GLY A 86 -6.41 -14.01 -10.84
N PHE A 87 -5.49 -14.79 -11.42
CA PHE A 87 -4.05 -14.62 -11.38
C PHE A 87 -3.49 -14.75 -12.80
N ASP A 88 -2.34 -14.13 -13.07
CA ASP A 88 -1.64 -14.34 -14.33
C ASP A 88 -0.88 -15.68 -14.37
N LYS A 89 -0.19 -15.96 -15.49
CA LYS A 89 0.59 -17.20 -15.67
C LYS A 89 1.75 -17.35 -14.67
N LYS A 90 2.14 -16.30 -13.98
CA LYS A 90 3.21 -16.27 -12.96
C LYS A 90 2.65 -16.27 -11.54
N GLY A 91 1.33 -16.33 -11.37
CA GLY A 91 0.67 -16.32 -10.07
C GLY A 91 0.49 -14.92 -9.47
N PHE A 92 0.62 -13.84 -10.25
CA PHE A 92 0.35 -12.49 -9.75
C PHE A 92 -1.15 -12.17 -9.79
N PRO A 93 -1.73 -11.58 -8.73
CA PRO A 93 -3.13 -11.21 -8.71
C PRO A 93 -3.52 -10.29 -9.86
N LEU A 94 -4.62 -10.61 -10.55
CA LEU A 94 -5.17 -9.78 -11.62
C LEU A 94 -6.38 -8.99 -11.11
N ALA A 95 -6.44 -7.73 -11.51
CA ALA A 95 -7.62 -6.88 -11.36
C ALA A 95 -8.09 -6.38 -12.74
N VAL A 96 -9.38 -6.48 -13.01
CA VAL A 96 -10.03 -5.98 -14.22
C VAL A 96 -10.90 -4.78 -13.85
N VAL A 97 -10.68 -3.64 -14.52
CA VAL A 97 -11.39 -2.39 -14.26
C VAL A 97 -12.23 -2.00 -15.48
N PHE A 98 -13.52 -1.82 -15.28
CA PHE A 98 -14.47 -1.37 -16.31
C PHE A 98 -14.69 0.13 -16.19
N ASN A 99 -13.85 0.93 -16.84
CA ASN A 99 -13.95 2.40 -16.79
C ASN A 99 -15.30 2.93 -17.29
N GLY A 100 -15.97 2.23 -18.21
CA GLY A 100 -17.32 2.62 -18.69
C GLY A 100 -18.43 2.53 -17.63
N ARG A 101 -18.17 1.90 -16.48
CA ARG A 101 -19.10 1.85 -15.33
C ARG A 101 -18.78 2.90 -14.26
N HIS A 102 -17.76 3.74 -14.48
CA HIS A 102 -17.40 4.78 -13.53
C HIS A 102 -18.45 5.90 -13.54
N VAL A 103 -19.06 6.14 -12.38
CA VAL A 103 -19.91 7.32 -12.17
C VAL A 103 -19.00 8.49 -11.76
N PRO A 104 -19.00 9.62 -12.51
CA PRO A 104 -18.16 10.76 -12.18
C PRO A 104 -18.46 11.32 -10.79
N VAL A 105 -17.40 11.77 -10.11
CA VAL A 105 -17.46 12.46 -8.83
C VAL A 105 -18.23 13.78 -8.99
N LYS A 106 -19.21 14.01 -8.11
CA LYS A 106 -20.08 15.21 -8.14
C LYS A 106 -19.97 16.09 -6.89
N SER A 107 -19.41 15.56 -5.81
CA SER A 107 -19.28 16.24 -4.52
C SER A 107 -18.01 15.81 -3.80
N LYS A 108 -17.62 16.56 -2.77
CA LYS A 108 -16.53 16.18 -1.87
C LYS A 108 -16.76 14.80 -1.23
N ASP A 109 -17.98 14.51 -0.81
CA ASP A 109 -18.31 13.22 -0.19
C ASP A 109 -18.12 12.06 -1.17
N SER A 110 -18.59 12.21 -2.42
CA SER A 110 -18.37 11.20 -3.46
C SER A 110 -16.89 11.02 -3.81
N LEU A 111 -16.08 12.09 -3.71
CA LEU A 111 -14.64 12.02 -3.91
C LEU A 111 -13.96 11.25 -2.76
N ASP A 112 -14.37 11.49 -1.52
CA ASP A 112 -13.79 10.85 -0.36
C ASP A 112 -14.17 9.37 -0.29
N GLU A 113 -15.40 9.01 -0.68
CA GLU A 113 -15.79 7.61 -0.89
C GLU A 113 -14.96 6.93 -1.99
N LEU A 114 -14.76 7.59 -3.14
CA LEU A 114 -13.91 7.08 -4.22
C LEU A 114 -12.47 6.83 -3.74
N LYS A 115 -11.88 7.74 -2.96
CA LYS A 115 -10.54 7.54 -2.39
C LYS A 115 -10.50 6.31 -1.48
N ARG A 116 -11.50 6.14 -0.59
CA ARG A 116 -11.61 4.95 0.26
C ARG A 116 -11.77 3.68 -0.57
N PHE A 117 -12.56 3.71 -1.62
CA PHE A 117 -12.76 2.57 -2.53
C PHE A 117 -11.46 2.18 -3.26
N LEU A 118 -10.65 3.15 -3.68
CA LEU A 118 -9.35 2.89 -4.28
C LEU A 118 -8.38 2.24 -3.28
N VAL A 119 -8.32 2.74 -2.04
CA VAL A 119 -7.49 2.14 -0.99
C VAL A 119 -7.96 0.73 -0.65
N TYR A 120 -9.27 0.54 -0.42
CA TYR A 120 -9.89 -0.78 -0.24
C TYR A 120 -9.49 -1.74 -1.37
N SER A 121 -9.62 -1.29 -2.62
CA SER A 121 -9.35 -2.14 -3.78
C SER A 121 -7.89 -2.55 -3.86
N LEU A 122 -6.97 -1.61 -3.66
CA LEU A 122 -5.53 -1.88 -3.66
C LEU A 122 -5.11 -2.79 -2.50
N ASP A 123 -5.69 -2.60 -1.31
CA ASP A 123 -5.43 -3.47 -0.15
C ASP A 123 -5.90 -4.90 -0.41
N LYS A 124 -7.09 -5.09 -1.00
CA LYS A 124 -7.59 -6.42 -1.40
C LYS A 124 -6.70 -7.09 -2.45
N ILE A 125 -6.15 -6.33 -3.40
CA ILE A 125 -5.17 -6.86 -4.36
C ILE A 125 -3.89 -7.27 -3.64
N CYS A 126 -3.36 -6.41 -2.76
CA CYS A 126 -2.13 -6.68 -2.01
C CYS A 126 -2.26 -7.90 -1.10
N ALA A 127 -3.41 -8.11 -0.47
CA ALA A 127 -3.67 -9.28 0.38
C ALA A 127 -3.64 -10.61 -0.40
N ARG A 128 -3.77 -10.57 -1.73
CA ARG A 128 -3.67 -11.74 -2.61
C ARG A 128 -2.26 -11.95 -3.16
N CYS A 129 -1.35 -10.99 -2.99
CA CYS A 129 0.05 -11.17 -3.37
C CYS A 129 0.72 -12.14 -2.40
N VAL A 130 1.19 -13.28 -2.89
CA VAL A 130 2.15 -14.11 -2.16
C VAL A 130 3.48 -13.34 -2.17
N LEU A 131 3.98 -12.96 -0.99
CA LEU A 131 5.22 -12.20 -0.82
C LEU A 131 6.35 -13.08 -0.30
#